data_AF-A0A9E1N756-F1
#
_entry.id   AF-A0A9E1N756-F1
#
_cell.length_a   1.000
_cell.length_b   1.000
_cell.length_c   1.000
_cell.angle_alpha   90.00
_cell.angle_beta   90.00
_cell.angle_gamma   90.00
#
_symmetry.space_group_name_H-M   'P 1'
#
loop_
_entity.id
_entity.type
_entity.pdbx_description
1 polymer ?
#
loop_
_entity_poly.entity_id
_entity_poly.type
_entity_poly.pdbx_seq_one_letter_code
_entity_poly.pdbx_strand_id
1 'polypeptide(L)'
;MSMTTMLGFFAGFLTTISFLPQVVKTWKSRSASDLSLGMFSVFSLGVMFWLAYGFLIQEPPIIFWNLVTLVLVLAILAMKLKFD
;
A
#
# COMPACT_ATOMS: atom_id res chain seq x y z
N MET A 1 -19.07 -0.82 16.43
CA MET A 1 -18.65 -1.03 15.02
C MET A 1 -19.60 -2.00 14.37
N SER A 2 -20.01 -1.76 13.11
CA SER A 2 -20.80 -2.74 12.36
C SER A 2 -19.91 -3.90 11.89
N MET A 3 -20.55 -5.02 11.52
CA MET A 3 -19.85 -6.16 10.91
C MET A 3 -19.10 -5.76 9.64
N THR A 4 -19.68 -4.87 8.82
CA THR A 4 -19.04 -4.30 7.62
C THR A 4 -17.77 -3.53 7.96
N THR A 5 -17.79 -2.69 9.00
CA THR A 5 -16.59 -1.96 9.44
C THR A 5 -15.50 -2.91 9.93
N MET A 6 -15.84 -3.92 10.73
CA MET A 6 -14.88 -4.94 11.18
C MET A 6 -14.26 -5.71 10.02
N LEU A 7 -15.08 -6.15 9.06
CA LEU A 7 -14.62 -6.85 7.87
C LEU A 7 -13.71 -5.96 7.03
N GLY A 8 -14.05 -4.68 6.86
CA GLY A 8 -13.22 -3.70 6.16
C GLY A 8 -11.86 -3.52 6.83
N PHE A 9 -11.82 -3.45 8.16
CA PHE A 9 -10.55 -3.36 8.87
C PHE A 9 -9.71 -4.63 8.74
N PHE A 10 -10.32 -5.81 8.81
CA PHE A 10 -9.61 -7.07 8.68
C PHE A 10 -9.09 -7.31 7.26
N ALA A 11 -9.92 -7.02 6.25
CA ALA A 11 -9.52 -7.11 4.84
C ALA A 11 -8.38 -6.14 4.51
N GLY A 12 -8.48 -4.90 4.99
CA GLY A 12 -7.42 -3.91 4.82
C GLY A 12 -6.13 -4.27 5.56
N PHE A 13 -6.21 -4.88 6.74
CA PHE A 13 -5.03 -5.39 7.45
C PHE A 13 -4.26 -6.43 6.63
N LEU A 14 -4.95 -7.46 6.15
CA LEU A 14 -4.34 -8.56 5.40
C LEU A 14 -3.70 -8.08 4.09
N THR A 15 -4.37 -7.19 3.36
CA THR A 15 -3.88 -6.64 2.09
C THR A 15 -2.77 -5.61 2.27
N THR A 16 -2.79 -4.83 3.36
CA THR A 16 -1.73 -3.85 3.63
C THR A 16 -0.47 -4.53 4.12
N ILE A 17 -0.59 -5.48 5.06
CA ILE A 17 0.58 -6.12 5.68
C ILE A 17 1.32 -7.03 4.68
N SER A 18 0.68 -7.49 3.60
CA SER A 18 1.35 -8.26 2.56
C SER A 18 2.47 -7.47 1.84
N PHE A 19 2.45 -6.13 1.88
CA PHE A 19 3.54 -5.31 1.35
C PHE A 19 4.75 -5.21 2.30
N LEU A 20 4.56 -5.42 3.61
CA LEU A 20 5.65 -5.30 4.59
C LEU A 20 6.79 -6.30 4.36
N PRO A 21 6.55 -7.60 4.08
CA PRO A 21 7.61 -8.53 3.69
C PRO A 21 8.40 -8.06 2.46
N GLN A 22 7.74 -7.45 1.48
CA GLN A 22 8.40 -6.94 0.28
C GLN A 22 9.29 -5.74 0.62
N VAL A 23 8.82 -4.80 1.45
CA VAL A 23 9.63 -3.69 1.96
C VAL A 23 10.89 -4.22 2.65
N VAL A 24 10.72 -5.16 3.59
CA VAL A 24 11.83 -5.73 4.36
C VAL A 24 12.80 -6.48 3.46
N LYS A 25 12.30 -7.27 2.51
CA LYS A 25 13.13 -8.03 1.55
C LYS A 25 13.99 -7.08 0.72
N THR A 26 13.38 -6.08 0.07
CA THR A 26 14.09 -5.12 -0.78
C THR A 26 15.11 -4.30 0.01
N TRP A 27 14.77 -3.89 1.24
CA TRP A 27 15.70 -3.16 2.09
C TRP A 27 16.91 -4.01 2.50
N LYS A 28 16.70 -5.30 2.83
CA LYS A 28 17.77 -6.22 3.23
C LYS A 28 18.65 -6.64 2.05
N SER A 29 18.04 -6.97 0.90
CA SER A 29 18.79 -7.39 -0.28
C SER A 29 19.51 -6.23 -0.98
N ARG A 30 19.08 -4.98 -0.75
CA ARG A 30 19.56 -3.79 -1.46
C ARG A 30 19.49 -3.96 -2.99
N SER A 31 18.48 -4.68 -3.46
CA SER A 31 18.25 -4.95 -4.88
C SER A 31 16.75 -4.95 -5.16
N ALA A 32 16.37 -4.23 -6.22
CA ALA A 32 14.99 -4.10 -6.69
C ALA A 32 14.85 -4.34 -8.21
N SER A 33 15.87 -4.92 -8.84
CA SER A 33 15.94 -5.16 -10.30
C SER A 33 14.68 -5.84 -10.84
N ASP A 34 14.17 -6.83 -10.10
CA ASP A 34 13.06 -7.68 -10.53
C ASP A 34 11.67 -7.05 -10.28
N LEU A 35 11.61 -5.91 -9.58
CA LEU A 35 10.36 -5.21 -9.31
C LEU A 35 9.99 -4.30 -10.49
N SER A 36 8.72 -4.29 -10.90
CA SER A 36 8.26 -3.41 -11.98
C SER A 36 8.00 -1.98 -11.48
N LEU A 37 8.80 -1.01 -11.94
CA LEU A 37 8.59 0.41 -11.63
C LEU A 37 7.19 0.89 -12.05
N GLY A 38 6.74 0.48 -13.24
CA GLY A 38 5.43 0.84 -13.77
C GLY A 38 4.28 0.31 -12.91
N MET A 39 4.38 -0.95 -12.47
CA MET A 39 3.37 -1.56 -11.59
C MET A 39 3.22 -0.77 -10.29
N PHE A 40 4.33 -0.51 -9.58
CA PHE A 40 4.27 0.21 -8.31
C PHE A 40 3.83 1.67 -8.48
N SER A 41 4.19 2.33 -9.59
CA SER A 41 3.75 3.70 -9.89
C SER A 41 2.25 3.80 -10.11
N VAL A 42 1.69 2.92 -10.96
CA VAL A 42 0.24 2.89 -11.22
C VAL A 42 -0.53 2.47 -9.97
N PHE A 43 -0.01 1.50 -9.21
CA PHE A 43 -0.61 1.09 -7.94
C PHE A 43 -0.66 2.23 -6.93
N SER A 44 0.44 2.98 -6.74
CA SER A 44 0.47 4.17 -5.87
C SER A 44 -0.57 5.21 -6.29
N LEU A 45 -0.71 5.48 -7.60
CA LEU A 45 -1.73 6.40 -8.11
C LEU A 45 -3.16 5.90 -7.82
N GLY A 46 -3.41 4.61 -8.04
CA GLY A 46 -4.69 3.99 -7.70
C GLY A 46 -5.03 4.09 -6.21
N VAL A 47 -4.05 3.86 -5.33
CA VAL A 47 -4.21 4.00 -3.87
C VAL A 47 -4.51 5.45 -3.48
N MET A 48 -3.88 6.45 -4.12
CA MET A 48 -4.22 7.86 -3.90
C MET A 48 -5.69 8.16 -4.26
N PHE A 49 -6.19 7.59 -5.37
CA PHE A 49 -7.61 7.73 -5.72
C PHE A 49 -8.54 6.98 -4.77
N TRP A 50 -8.17 5.79 -4.30
CA TRP A 50 -8.92 5.08 -3.26
C TRP A 50 -8.98 5.85 -1.94
N LEU A 51 -7.90 6.54 -1.57
CA LEU A 51 -7.87 7.39 -0.39
C LEU A 51 -8.81 8.60 -0.55
N ALA A 52 -8.76 9.27 -1.70
CA ALA A 52 -9.70 10.36 -2.02
C ALA A 52 -11.16 9.86 -2.00
N TYR A 53 -11.43 8.71 -2.61
CA TYR A 53 -12.74 8.06 -2.59
C TYR A 53 -13.20 7.74 -1.16
N GLY A 54 -12.32 7.17 -0.32
CA GLY A 54 -12.62 6.86 1.08
C GLY A 54 -13.02 8.09 1.88
N PHE A 55 -12.35 9.23 1.68
CA PHE A 55 -12.76 10.50 2.29
C PHE A 55 -14.13 10.99 1.81
N LEU A 56 -14.43 10.86 0.51
CA LEU A 56 -15.72 11.28 -0.06
C LEU A 56 -16.89 10.46 0.50
N ILE A 57 -16.70 9.15 0.72
CA ILE A 57 -17.75 8.28 1.28
C ILE A 57 -17.68 8.14 2.80
N GLN A 58 -16.75 8.84 3.46
CA GLN A 58 -16.53 8.81 4.90
C GLN A 58 -16.38 7.39 5.48
N GLU A 59 -15.65 6.49 4.79
CA GLU A 59 -15.43 5.10 5.23
C GLU A 59 -14.06 4.93 5.92
N PRO A 60 -13.99 4.86 7.27
CA PRO A 60 -12.72 4.82 8.00
C PRO A 60 -11.79 3.66 7.62
N PRO A 61 -12.25 2.41 7.39
CA PRO A 61 -11.35 1.33 7.01
C PRO A 61 -10.62 1.60 5.69
N ILE A 62 -11.32 2.19 4.72
CA ILE A 62 -10.74 2.51 3.40
C ILE A 62 -9.69 3.60 3.57
N ILE A 63 -10.01 4.67 4.32
CA ILE A 63 -9.09 5.79 4.55
C ILE A 63 -7.82 5.30 5.26
N PHE A 64 -8.00 4.60 6.39
CA PHE A 64 -6.88 4.17 7.22
C PHE A 64 -5.92 3.24 6.46
N TRP A 65 -6.45 2.19 5.82
CA TRP A 65 -5.60 1.20 5.17
C TRP A 65 -4.97 1.67 3.86
N ASN A 66 -5.65 2.51 3.08
CA ASN A 66 -5.02 3.09 1.88
C ASN A 66 -3.90 4.07 2.25
N LEU A 67 -4.04 4.80 3.35
CA LEU A 67 -2.95 5.67 3.84
C LEU A 67 -1.70 4.85 4.20
N VAL A 68 -1.87 3.76 4.97
CA VAL A 68 -0.74 2.89 5.36
C VAL A 68 -0.15 2.18 4.14
N THR A 69 -1.00 1.68 3.24
CA THR A 69 -0.56 1.03 1.99
C THR A 69 0.24 2.00 1.13
N LEU A 70 -0.20 3.26 1.00
CA LEU A 70 0.52 4.27 0.23
C LEU A 70 1.94 4.48 0.77
N VAL A 71 2.12 4.56 2.09
CA VAL A 71 3.46 4.67 2.71
C VAL A 71 4.34 3.48 2.37
N LEU A 72 3.82 2.25 2.48
CA LEU A 72 4.59 1.04 2.20
C LEU A 72 4.98 0.94 0.71
N VAL A 73 4.06 1.23 -0.19
CA VAL A 73 4.28 1.14 -1.64
C VAL A 73 5.20 2.26 -2.12
N LEU A 74 5.08 3.48 -1.57
CA LEU A 74 6.04 4.55 -1.85
C LEU A 74 7.45 4.22 -1.33
N ALA A 75 7.56 3.53 -0.19
CA ALA A 75 8.86 3.02 0.27
C ALA A 75 9.45 1.99 -0.71
N ILE A 76 8.64 1.07 -1.23
CA ILE A 76 9.09 0.12 -2.28
C ILE A 76 9.52 0.88 -3.53
N LEU A 77 8.74 1.87 -3.98
CA LEU A 77 9.05 2.68 -5.16
C LEU A 77 10.35 3.47 -4.98
N ALA A 78 10.55 4.10 -3.82
CA ALA A 78 11.78 4.82 -3.50
C ALA A 78 12.99 3.87 -3.47
N MET A 79 12.82 2.65 -2.94
CA MET A 79 13.87 1.64 -2.99
C MET A 79 14.13 1.14 -4.41
N LYS A 80 13.09 0.98 -5.24
CA LYS A 80 13.24 0.64 -6.66
C LYS A 80 14.10 1.67 -7.38
N LEU A 81 13.88 2.97 -7.13
CA LEU A 81 14.67 4.03 -7.74
C LEU A 81 16.12 4.13 -7.19
N LYS A 82 16.38 3.57 -5.99
CA LYS A 82 17.68 3.65 -5.32
C LYS A 82 18.55 2.40 -5.51
N PHE A 83 17.94 1.23 -5.62
CA PHE A 83 18.58 -0.09 -5.64
C PHE A 83 18.39 -0.81 -6.98
N ASP A 84 18.02 -0.07 -8.03
CA ASP A 84 18.15 -0.49 -9.43
C ASP A 84 19.57 -0.26 -9.96
#